data_AF-A0A8T6N5N5-F1
#
_entry.id   AF-A0A8T6N5N5-F1
#
_cell.length_a   1.000
_cell.length_b   1.000
_cell.length_c   1.000
_cell.angle_alpha   90.00
_cell.angle_beta   90.00
_cell.angle_gamma   90.00
#
_symmetry.space_group_name_H-M   'P 1'
#
loop_
_entity.id
_entity.type
_entity.pdbx_description
1 polymer ?
#
loop_
_entity_poly.entity_id
_entity_poly.type
_entity_poly.pdbx_seq_one_letter_code
_entity_poly.pdbx_strand_id
1 'polypeptide(L)'
;VETYQGYSLQVFLSGRIKLSFHVTRKDRLEYYAVRPNRFREAYTNQRQRSSTCYPEHFALVETMLESTPDTLIHRVHLKGDNNATVDHAHVLIDIGAKTCHIVLNTLHHEWVLPPRVLEALHLREGPRTGTASIFNEYMASYEHDWKGMTFVPAHYQVGCRTRPNPRADETKF
;
A
#
# COMPACT_ATOMS: atom_id res chain seq x y z
N VAL A 1 -17.07 17.97 1.29
CA VAL A 1 -15.69 17.44 1.48
C VAL A 1 -15.78 16.32 2.48
N GLU A 2 -15.57 15.07 2.07
CA GLU A 2 -15.50 13.96 3.03
C GLU A 2 -14.25 14.18 3.90
N THR A 3 -14.44 14.57 5.16
CA THR A 3 -13.34 14.73 6.11
C THR A 3 -12.94 13.37 6.66
N TYR A 4 -12.07 12.68 5.93
CA TYR A 4 -11.40 11.49 6.43
C TYR A 4 -10.57 11.83 7.68
N GLN A 5 -10.67 10.98 8.70
CA GLN A 5 -9.91 11.04 9.95
C GLN A 5 -8.46 10.57 9.79
N GLY A 6 -8.11 10.01 8.64
CA GLY A 6 -6.81 9.41 8.35
C GLY A 6 -6.97 8.10 7.57
N TYR A 7 -5.88 7.37 7.40
CA TYR A 7 -5.93 6.05 6.76
C TYR A 7 -4.98 5.05 7.42
N SER A 8 -5.32 3.76 7.29
CA SER A 8 -4.43 2.67 7.68
C SER A 8 -3.76 2.04 6.46
N LEU A 9 -2.46 1.80 6.57
CA LEU A 9 -1.66 1.00 5.66
C LEU A 9 -1.47 -0.41 6.25
N GLN A 10 -2.06 -1.41 5.60
CA GLN A 10 -1.93 -2.80 6.00
C GLN A 10 -1.22 -3.63 4.93
N VAL A 11 -0.25 -4.44 5.34
CA VAL A 11 0.46 -5.37 4.43
C VAL A 11 0.24 -6.81 4.89
N PHE A 12 -0.01 -7.70 3.93
CA PHE A 12 -0.28 -9.12 4.17
C PHE A 12 0.85 -9.99 3.59
N LEU A 13 1.03 -11.20 4.13
CA LEU A 13 2.00 -12.17 3.60
C LEU A 13 1.75 -12.56 2.12
N SER A 14 0.51 -12.42 1.65
CA SER A 14 0.16 -12.62 0.24
C SER A 14 0.72 -11.53 -0.70
N GLY A 15 1.43 -10.53 -0.15
CA GLY A 15 1.93 -9.36 -0.86
C GLY A 15 0.83 -8.40 -1.30
N ARG A 16 -0.39 -8.55 -0.76
CA ARG A 16 -1.46 -7.57 -0.92
C ARG A 16 -1.27 -6.45 0.10
N ILE A 17 -1.63 -5.24 -0.31
CA ILE A 17 -1.70 -4.07 0.55
C ILE A 17 -3.17 -3.69 0.67
N LYS A 18 -3.64 -3.34 1.86
CA LYS A 18 -4.96 -2.74 2.08
C LYS A 18 -4.80 -1.32 2.59
N LEU A 19 -5.49 -0.41 1.93
CA LEU A 19 -5.65 0.98 2.35
C LEU A 19 -7.06 1.11 2.92
N SER A 20 -7.17 1.50 4.19
CA SER A 20 -8.46 1.74 4.84
C SER A 20 -8.56 3.22 5.19
N PHE A 21 -9.35 3.98 4.44
CA PHE A 21 -9.61 5.40 4.69
C PHE A 21 -10.75 5.52 5.70
N HIS A 22 -10.50 6.17 6.84
CA HIS A 22 -11.47 6.22 7.94
C HIS A 22 -12.34 7.47 7.79
N VAL A 23 -13.60 7.30 7.41
CA VAL A 23 -14.58 8.40 7.41
C VAL A 23 -15.04 8.66 8.84
N THR A 24 -15.30 7.58 9.58
CA THR A 24 -15.56 7.61 11.03
C THR A 24 -14.83 6.44 11.71
N ARG A 25 -14.99 6.29 13.03
CA ARG A 25 -14.44 5.13 13.76
C ARG A 25 -14.98 3.79 13.25
N LYS A 26 -16.23 3.76 12.77
CA LYS A 26 -16.92 2.54 12.32
C LYS A 26 -16.99 2.41 10.81
N ASP A 27 -16.93 3.53 10.09
CA ASP A 27 -17.09 3.58 8.65
C ASP A 27 -15.76 3.81 7.94
N ARG A 28 -15.47 2.96 6.97
CA ARG A 28 -14.19 2.92 6.27
C ARG A 28 -14.40 2.60 4.80
N LEU A 29 -13.74 3.37 3.96
CA LEU A 29 -13.59 3.05 2.55
C LEU A 29 -12.29 2.26 2.35
N GLU A 30 -12.41 1.04 1.85
CA GLU A 30 -11.29 0.10 1.79
C GLU A 30 -10.91 -0.24 0.36
N TYR A 31 -9.61 -0.18 0.08
CA TYR A 31 -9.03 -0.53 -1.21
C TYR A 31 -7.93 -1.57 -1.03
N TYR A 32 -7.74 -2.39 -2.05
CA TYR A 32 -6.57 -3.25 -2.16
C TYR A 32 -5.63 -2.74 -3.24
N ALA A 33 -4.33 -2.73 -2.93
CA ALA A 33 -3.29 -2.62 -3.92
C ALA A 33 -2.66 -4.00 -4.14
N VAL A 34 -2.64 -4.44 -5.40
CA VAL A 34 -2.16 -5.77 -5.79
C VAL A 34 -1.16 -5.64 -6.93
N ARG A 35 -0.04 -6.36 -6.83
CA ARG A 35 0.98 -6.47 -7.87
C ARG A 35 0.56 -7.46 -8.95
N PRO A 36 0.27 -7.02 -10.19
CA PRO A 36 0.10 -7.93 -11.33
C PRO A 36 1.41 -8.66 -11.63
N ASN A 37 1.35 -9.83 -12.27
CA ASN A 37 2.57 -10.55 -12.67
C ASN A 37 3.40 -9.73 -13.67
N ARG A 38 2.74 -9.14 -14.67
CA ARG A 38 3.34 -8.19 -15.62
C ARG A 38 3.03 -6.75 -15.21
N PHE A 39 3.50 -6.36 -14.03
CA PHE A 39 3.13 -5.08 -13.41
C PHE A 39 3.47 -3.85 -14.26
N ARG A 40 4.60 -3.85 -14.99
CA ARG A 40 4.95 -2.76 -15.91
C ARG A 40 4.00 -2.65 -17.10
N GLU A 41 3.70 -3.77 -17.77
CA GLU A 41 2.73 -3.81 -18.87
C GLU A 41 1.34 -3.38 -18.41
N ALA A 42 0.92 -3.86 -17.24
CA ALA A 42 -0.35 -3.50 -16.63
C ALA A 42 -0.45 -1.99 -16.34
N TYR A 43 0.63 -1.37 -15.86
CA TYR A 43 0.73 0.08 -15.67
C TYR A 43 0.68 0.83 -17.00
N THR A 44 1.46 0.41 -18.00
CA THR A 44 1.45 1.04 -19.34
C THR A 44 0.05 1.05 -19.94
N ASN A 45 -0.67 -0.07 -19.86
CA ASN A 45 -2.05 -0.16 -20.37
C ASN A 45 -3.01 0.76 -19.61
N GLN A 46 -2.85 0.86 -18.29
CA GLN A 46 -3.67 1.75 -17.45
C GLN A 46 -3.39 3.23 -17.77
N ARG A 47 -2.12 3.60 -17.95
CA ARG A 47 -1.70 4.95 -18.37
C ARG A 47 -2.23 5.30 -19.76
N GLN A 48 -2.11 4.39 -20.73
CA GLN A 48 -2.63 4.61 -22.08
C GLN A 48 -4.13 4.91 -22.08
N ARG A 49 -4.89 4.22 -21.22
CA ARG A 49 -6.33 4.44 -21.08
C ARG A 49 -6.70 5.76 -20.39
N SER A 50 -5.91 6.19 -19.40
CA SER A 50 -6.39 7.16 -18.40
C SER A 50 -5.49 8.39 -18.21
N SER A 51 -4.37 8.47 -18.92
CA SER A 51 -3.42 9.61 -18.84
C SER A 51 -4.03 10.95 -19.24
N THR A 52 -4.99 10.96 -20.17
CA THR A 52 -5.69 12.19 -20.55
C THR A 52 -6.59 12.73 -19.45
N CYS A 53 -7.18 11.86 -18.63
CA CYS A 53 -8.03 12.24 -17.51
C CYS A 53 -7.23 12.62 -16.26
N TYR A 54 -6.04 12.03 -16.07
CA TYR A 54 -5.21 12.21 -14.87
C TYR A 54 -3.73 12.48 -15.21
N PRO A 55 -3.42 13.50 -16.02
CA PRO A 55 -2.06 13.70 -16.54
C PRO A 55 -1.04 13.93 -15.43
N GLU A 56 -1.39 14.73 -14.41
CA GLU A 56 -0.51 15.05 -13.28
C GLU A 56 -0.19 13.81 -12.43
N HIS A 57 -1.17 12.93 -12.25
CA HIS A 57 -0.97 11.68 -11.51
C HIS A 57 0.06 10.78 -12.22
N PHE A 58 -0.11 10.56 -13.53
CA PHE A 58 0.80 9.71 -14.28
C PHE A 58 2.18 10.35 -14.43
N ALA A 59 2.28 11.66 -14.57
CA ALA A 59 3.57 12.36 -14.57
C ALA A 59 4.33 12.18 -13.24
N LEU A 60 3.62 12.27 -12.10
CA LEU A 60 4.19 12.00 -10.78
C LEU A 60 4.69 10.56 -10.68
N VAL A 61 3.87 9.58 -11.06
CA VAL A 61 4.26 8.16 -11.03
C VAL A 61 5.47 7.89 -11.94
N GLU A 62 5.51 8.47 -13.14
CA GLU A 62 6.65 8.34 -14.06
C GLU A 62 7.93 8.91 -13.47
N THR A 63 7.88 10.11 -12.88
CA THR A 63 9.02 10.74 -12.21
C THR A 63 9.61 9.81 -11.13
N MET A 64 8.72 9.17 -10.35
CA MET A 64 9.15 8.21 -9.33
C MET A 64 9.80 6.99 -9.97
N LEU A 65 9.17 6.39 -10.98
CA LEU A 65 9.69 5.19 -11.66
C LEU A 65 11.03 5.43 -12.35
N GLU A 66 11.29 6.64 -12.85
CA GLU A 66 12.58 7.04 -13.42
C GLU A 66 13.67 7.14 -12.34
N SER A 67 13.33 7.66 -11.15
CA SER A 67 14.26 7.77 -10.03
C SER A 67 14.60 6.43 -9.36
N THR A 68 13.71 5.43 -9.48
CA THR A 68 13.79 4.16 -8.75
C THR A 68 13.50 2.96 -9.67
N PRO A 69 14.49 2.43 -10.40
CA PRO A 69 14.26 1.40 -11.43
C PRO A 69 13.77 0.07 -10.85
N ASP A 70 14.14 -0.28 -9.61
CA ASP A 70 13.77 -1.54 -8.95
C ASP A 70 12.43 -1.46 -8.19
N THR A 71 11.45 -0.85 -8.84
CA THR A 71 10.13 -0.57 -8.26
C THR A 71 9.06 -1.56 -8.71
N LEU A 72 8.34 -2.12 -7.74
CA LEU A 72 7.14 -2.94 -7.99
C LEU A 72 5.90 -2.04 -8.03
N ILE A 73 5.10 -2.17 -9.09
CA ILE A 73 3.88 -1.36 -9.27
C ILE A 73 2.65 -2.18 -8.86
N HIS A 74 1.86 -1.65 -7.93
CA HIS A 74 0.60 -2.23 -7.49
C HIS A 74 -0.57 -1.36 -7.98
N ARG A 75 -1.56 -2.01 -8.59
CA ARG A 75 -2.80 -1.35 -9.00
C ARG A 75 -3.78 -1.35 -7.84
N VAL A 76 -4.46 -0.23 -7.65
CA VAL A 76 -5.45 -0.04 -6.58
C VAL A 76 -6.85 -0.31 -7.11
N HIS A 77 -7.64 -1.07 -6.35
CA HIS A 77 -9.05 -1.33 -6.66
C HIS A 77 -9.88 -1.39 -5.38
N LEU A 78 -11.20 -1.17 -5.51
CA LEU A 78 -12.11 -1.22 -4.38
C LEU A 78 -12.11 -2.63 -3.73
N LYS A 79 -12.17 -2.70 -2.40
CA LYS A 79 -12.30 -3.98 -1.72
C LYS A 79 -13.64 -4.63 -2.10
N GLY A 80 -13.58 -5.87 -2.55
CA GLY A 80 -14.76 -6.64 -2.97
C GLY A 80 -15.09 -6.51 -4.45
N ASP A 81 -14.46 -5.56 -5.15
CA ASP A 81 -14.59 -5.40 -6.60
C ASP A 81 -13.19 -5.24 -7.24
N ASN A 82 -12.69 -6.33 -7.81
CA ASN A 82 -11.38 -6.34 -8.47
C ASN A 82 -11.39 -5.62 -9.83
N ASN A 83 -12.57 -5.35 -10.40
CA ASN A 83 -12.72 -4.67 -11.69
C ASN A 83 -12.82 -3.16 -11.51
N ALA A 84 -13.25 -2.68 -10.34
CA ALA A 84 -13.26 -1.28 -9.97
C ALA A 84 -11.85 -0.74 -9.66
N THR A 85 -10.98 -0.71 -10.67
CA THR A 85 -9.64 -0.12 -10.58
C THR A 85 -9.71 1.40 -10.47
N VAL A 86 -8.94 1.97 -9.56
CA VAL A 86 -8.80 3.42 -9.38
C VAL A 86 -7.58 3.87 -10.18
N ASP A 87 -7.82 4.43 -11.36
CA ASP A 87 -6.75 4.75 -12.31
C ASP A 87 -5.84 5.91 -11.88
N HIS A 88 -6.30 6.74 -10.93
CA HIS A 88 -5.52 7.79 -10.29
C HIS A 88 -4.98 7.35 -8.92
N ALA A 89 -4.76 6.05 -8.70
CA ALA A 89 -4.17 5.55 -7.46
C ALA A 89 -3.20 4.39 -7.73
N HIS A 90 -2.00 4.50 -7.17
CA HIS A 90 -0.95 3.49 -7.27
C HIS A 90 -0.24 3.31 -5.95
N VAL A 91 0.26 2.09 -5.72
CA VAL A 91 1.24 1.84 -4.66
C VAL A 91 2.52 1.31 -5.30
N LEU A 92 3.62 2.01 -5.08
CA LEU A 92 4.94 1.69 -5.60
C LEU A 92 5.81 1.17 -4.46
N ILE A 93 6.46 0.04 -4.65
CA ILE A 93 7.40 -0.51 -3.67
C ILE A 93 8.80 -0.43 -4.26
N ASP A 94 9.61 0.49 -3.75
CA ASP A 94 11.03 0.56 -4.06
C ASP A 94 11.78 -0.43 -3.16
N ILE A 95 12.32 -1.47 -3.77
CA ILE A 95 13.05 -2.52 -3.07
C ILE A 95 14.41 -2.01 -2.58
N GLY A 96 15.07 -1.14 -3.36
CA GLY A 96 16.39 -0.59 -3.04
C GLY A 96 16.32 0.39 -1.87
N ALA A 97 15.41 1.36 -1.95
CA ALA A 97 15.21 2.36 -0.89
C ALA A 97 14.41 1.84 0.31
N LYS A 98 13.81 0.64 0.20
CA LYS A 98 13.01 0.00 1.24
C LYS A 98 11.75 0.80 1.59
N THR A 99 11.16 1.46 0.61
CA THR A 99 10.03 2.38 0.77
C THR A 99 8.79 1.90 0.04
N CYS A 100 7.64 2.26 0.58
CA CYS A 100 6.33 2.10 0.00
C CYS A 100 5.73 3.48 -0.27
N HIS A 101 5.55 3.81 -1.54
CA HIS A 101 4.98 5.07 -1.96
C HIS A 101 3.52 4.87 -2.33
N ILE A 102 2.64 5.62 -1.67
CA ILE A 102 1.21 5.63 -1.93
C ILE A 102 0.93 6.92 -2.69
N VAL A 103 0.47 6.80 -3.92
CA VAL A 103 0.11 7.92 -4.79
C VAL A 103 -1.40 7.91 -4.99
N LEU A 104 -2.08 8.97 -4.55
CA LEU A 104 -3.53 9.14 -4.65
C LEU A 104 -3.82 10.49 -5.32
N ASN A 105 -4.25 10.46 -6.58
CA ASN A 105 -4.27 11.63 -7.44
C ASN A 105 -2.88 12.29 -7.47
N THR A 106 -2.71 13.49 -6.93
CA THR A 106 -1.40 14.17 -6.83
C THR A 106 -0.77 14.10 -5.43
N LEU A 107 -1.45 13.46 -4.48
CA LEU A 107 -0.93 13.24 -3.14
C LEU A 107 0.06 12.07 -3.14
N HIS A 108 1.24 12.27 -2.55
CA HIS A 108 2.27 11.26 -2.37
C HIS A 108 2.64 11.09 -0.90
N HIS A 109 2.41 9.91 -0.36
CA HIS A 109 2.93 9.50 0.94
C HIS A 109 4.01 8.44 0.77
N GLU A 110 5.11 8.56 1.50
CA GLU A 110 6.20 7.60 1.52
C GLU A 110 6.25 6.88 2.88
N TRP A 111 6.47 5.58 2.88
CA TRP A 111 6.54 4.75 4.08
C TRP A 111 7.82 3.92 4.07
N VAL A 112 8.73 4.14 5.01
CA VAL A 112 9.92 3.30 5.18
C VAL A 112 9.50 1.95 5.78
N LEU A 113 9.56 0.88 5.00
CA LEU A 113 9.04 -0.42 5.42
C LEU A 113 10.08 -1.25 6.19
N PRO A 114 9.67 -1.99 7.24
CA PRO A 114 10.52 -3.00 7.85
C PRO A 114 10.92 -4.09 6.84
N PRO A 115 12.13 -4.67 6.91
CA PRO A 115 12.63 -5.65 5.93
C PRO A 115 11.68 -6.83 5.65
N ARG A 116 11.07 -7.38 6.71
CA ARG A 116 10.12 -8.51 6.61
C ARG A 116 8.85 -8.15 5.83
N VAL A 117 8.44 -6.89 5.87
CA VAL A 117 7.27 -6.41 5.13
C VAL A 117 7.60 -6.33 3.64
N LEU A 118 8.79 -5.86 3.29
CA LEU A 118 9.29 -5.82 1.90
C LEU A 118 9.45 -7.22 1.32
N GLU A 119 10.02 -8.15 2.09
CA GLU A 119 10.15 -9.54 1.70
C GLU A 119 8.79 -10.16 1.37
N ALA A 120 7.77 -9.93 2.21
CA ALA A 120 6.41 -10.41 1.96
C ALA A 120 5.79 -9.82 0.68
N LEU A 121 6.04 -8.53 0.38
CA LEU A 121 5.59 -7.87 -0.85
C LEU A 121 6.30 -8.43 -2.09
N HIS A 122 7.57 -8.79 -1.94
CA HIS A 122 8.36 -9.39 -3.00
C HIS A 122 7.91 -10.84 -3.29
N LEU A 123 7.91 -11.70 -2.27
CA LEU A 123 7.65 -13.14 -2.38
C LEU A 123 6.17 -13.48 -2.65
N ARG A 124 5.23 -12.78 -2.00
CA ARG A 124 3.77 -13.00 -2.13
C ARG A 124 3.28 -14.41 -1.74
N GLU A 125 3.94 -15.09 -0.81
CA GLU A 125 3.73 -16.51 -0.49
C GLU A 125 2.59 -16.80 0.49
N GLY A 126 1.98 -15.77 1.10
CA GLY A 126 0.89 -15.97 2.06
C GLY A 126 -0.48 -16.25 1.43
N PRO A 127 -1.41 -16.85 2.20
CA PRO A 127 -2.80 -16.97 1.78
C PRO A 127 -3.47 -15.60 1.60
N ARG A 128 -4.40 -15.51 0.65
CA ARG A 128 -5.12 -14.26 0.34
C ARG A 128 -6.27 -13.95 1.30
N THR A 129 -6.74 -14.92 2.05
CA THR A 129 -7.87 -14.82 2.97
C THR A 129 -7.53 -15.44 4.33
N GLY A 130 -8.30 -15.10 5.37
CA GLY A 130 -8.20 -15.72 6.70
C GLY A 130 -6.93 -15.40 7.49
N THR A 131 -6.03 -14.53 6.99
CA THR A 131 -4.77 -14.19 7.66
C THR A 131 -4.71 -12.71 8.01
N ALA A 132 -4.25 -12.43 9.22
CA ALA A 132 -4.02 -11.08 9.70
C ALA A 132 -2.87 -10.40 8.93
N SER A 133 -2.91 -9.06 8.86
CA SER A 133 -1.82 -8.28 8.29
C SER A 133 -0.57 -8.37 9.16
N ILE A 134 0.61 -8.42 8.53
CA ILE A 134 1.93 -8.40 9.19
C ILE A 134 2.43 -6.99 9.48
N PHE A 135 1.80 -5.99 8.88
CA PHE A 135 2.01 -4.57 9.11
C PHE A 135 0.63 -3.91 9.15
N ASN A 136 0.40 -3.00 10.08
CA ASN A 136 -0.85 -2.25 10.18
C ASN A 136 -0.61 -0.97 10.97
N GLU A 137 -0.36 0.10 10.23
CA GLU A 137 -0.13 1.42 10.79
C GLU A 137 -1.25 2.36 10.37
N TYR A 138 -1.67 3.21 11.30
CA TYR A 138 -2.68 4.24 11.07
C TYR A 138 -2.01 5.60 11.20
N MET A 139 -2.28 6.48 10.25
CA MET A 139 -1.86 7.88 10.29
C MET A 139 -3.10 8.75 10.28
N ALA A 140 -3.19 9.65 11.24
CA ALA A 140 -4.34 10.53 11.37
C ALA A 140 -4.23 11.70 10.40
N SER A 141 -5.36 12.18 9.88
CA SER A 141 -5.36 13.23 8.87
C SER A 141 -4.77 14.54 9.36
N TYR A 142 -4.83 14.86 10.65
CA TYR A 142 -4.18 16.06 11.20
C TYR A 142 -2.64 15.95 11.24
N GLU A 143 -2.08 14.75 11.17
CA GLU A 143 -0.62 14.55 11.19
C GLU A 143 0.02 14.88 9.84
N HIS A 144 -0.72 14.69 8.74
CA HIS A 144 -0.23 14.88 7.38
C HIS A 144 -1.05 15.87 6.55
N ASP A 145 -2.19 16.34 7.05
CA ASP A 145 -3.10 17.30 6.43
C ASP A 145 -3.45 16.99 4.96
N TRP A 146 -3.45 15.70 4.60
CA TRP A 146 -3.55 15.22 3.21
C TRP A 146 -2.55 15.86 2.24
N LYS A 147 -1.35 16.18 2.72
CA LYS A 147 -0.20 16.68 1.97
C LYS A 147 0.90 15.64 1.89
N GLY A 148 1.84 15.86 0.97
CA GLY A 148 2.97 14.96 0.80
C GLY A 148 3.77 14.77 2.09
N MET A 149 4.07 13.53 2.46
CA MET A 149 4.69 13.20 3.75
C MET A 149 5.45 11.87 3.73
N THR A 150 6.52 11.79 4.52
CA THR A 150 7.31 10.58 4.74
C THR A 150 7.11 10.03 6.15
N PHE A 151 6.79 8.75 6.24
CA PHE A 151 6.63 8.01 7.48
C PHE A 151 7.83 7.09 7.73
N VAL A 152 8.49 7.28 8.87
CA VAL A 152 9.67 6.53 9.30
C VAL A 152 9.32 5.64 10.50
N PRO A 153 10.18 4.67 10.88
CA PRO A 153 9.89 3.76 11.99
C PRO A 153 9.49 4.42 13.31
N ALA A 154 9.99 5.63 13.60
CA ALA A 154 9.61 6.39 14.79
C ALA A 154 8.14 6.83 14.82
N HIS A 155 7.46 6.88 13.67
CA HIS A 155 6.03 7.21 13.59
C HIS A 155 5.14 5.98 13.84
N TYR A 156 5.69 4.77 13.81
CA TYR A 156 4.90 3.54 13.88
C TYR A 156 4.50 3.21 15.30
N GLN A 157 3.23 2.87 15.48
CA GLN A 157 2.69 2.41 16.76
C GLN A 157 3.05 0.94 17.02
N VAL A 158 3.06 0.11 15.97
CA VAL A 158 3.30 -1.35 16.09
C VAL A 158 4.47 -1.80 15.20
N GLY A 159 4.62 -1.21 14.02
CA GLY A 159 5.55 -1.61 12.98
C GLY A 159 5.21 -2.99 12.41
N CYS A 160 6.18 -3.89 12.47
CA CYS A 160 6.02 -5.27 12.00
C CYS A 160 5.51 -6.17 13.12
N ARG A 161 4.40 -6.85 12.87
CA ARG A 161 3.83 -7.83 13.81
C ARG A 161 4.61 -9.13 13.75
N THR A 162 5.13 -9.58 14.89
CA THR A 162 5.59 -10.96 15.05
C THR A 162 4.40 -11.90 14.87
N ARG A 163 4.57 -12.96 14.06
CA ARG A 163 3.57 -14.03 14.03
C ARG A 163 3.58 -14.64 15.44
N PRO A 164 2.43 -14.98 16.04
CA PRO A 164 2.42 -16.05 17.01
C PRO A 164 3.02 -17.27 16.30
N ASN A 165 4.12 -17.80 16.81
CA ASN A 165 4.67 -19.04 16.30
C ASN A 165 3.61 -20.14 16.55
N PRO A 166 3.02 -20.76 15.52
CA PRO A 166 2.00 -21.79 15.74
C PRO A 166 2.56 -23.03 16.47
N ARG A 167 3.88 -23.14 16.58
CA ARG A 167 4.59 -24.24 17.25
C ARG A 167 5.04 -23.93 18.68
N ALA A 168 4.71 -22.76 19.23
CA ALA A 168 5.12 -22.41 20.60
C ALA A 168 4.14 -22.86 21.69
N ASP A 169 2.97 -23.42 21.33
CA ASP A 169 1.96 -23.90 22.29
C ASP A 169 1.96 -25.43 22.53
N GLU A 170 2.91 -26.18 21.94
CA GLU A 170 3.07 -27.63 22.18
C GLU A 170 4.18 -27.97 23.19
N THR A 171 4.47 -27.07 24.14
CA THR A 171 5.33 -27.44 25.28
C THR A 171 4.81 -26.85 26.57
N LYS A 172 3.77 -27.49 27.10
CA LYS A 172 3.52 -27.52 28.55
C LYS A 172 3.52 -28.99 28.95
N PHE A 173 4.53 -29.35 29.73
CA PHE A 173 4.62 -30.59 30.50
C PHE A 173 3.45 -30.69 31.48
#